data_AF-A0A446B448-F1
#
_entry.id   AF-A0A446B448-F1
#
_cell.length_a   1.000
_cell.length_b   1.000
_cell.length_c   1.000
_cell.angle_alpha   90.00
_cell.angle_beta   90.00
_cell.angle_gamma   90.00
#
_symmetry.space_group_name_H-M   'P 1'
#
loop_
_entity.id
_entity.type
_entity.pdbx_description
1 polymer ?
#
loop_
_entity_poly.entity_id
_entity_poly.type
_entity_poly.pdbx_seq_one_letter_code
_entity_poly.pdbx_strand_id
1 'polypeptide(L)'
;MKRRHYFALAMVGALVLWVGHNIQVLIDRPGEVRVVSESGRYLMENVPVGGWLVPFDDLAYLRFIDRSNQKQVYRTPLFSQSSLDMRDYEDDGSVGIVWISLFKADGHIEIAMPNWEPHWLNYFISNTPYDVADEQADCRKPENALRFIWDVLSYWLGFSDYWCTPTQQLIDRGKP
;
A
#
# COMPACT_ATOMS: atom_id res chain seq x y z
N MET A 1 -22.19 -27.24 -25.70
CA MET A 1 -22.07 -25.93 -25.01
C MET A 1 -21.70 -26.01 -23.53
N LYS A 2 -22.30 -26.89 -22.71
CA LYS A 2 -22.03 -26.98 -21.25
C LYS A 2 -20.55 -27.23 -20.88
N ARG A 3 -19.86 -28.13 -21.60
CA ARG A 3 -18.43 -28.46 -21.34
C ARG A 3 -17.49 -27.25 -21.47
N ARG A 4 -17.72 -26.36 -22.44
CA ARG A 4 -16.94 -25.11 -22.61
C ARG A 4 -17.15 -24.13 -21.45
N HIS A 5 -18.37 -24.05 -20.91
CA HIS A 5 -18.66 -23.18 -19.76
C HIS A 5 -17.99 -23.69 -18.48
N TYR A 6 -18.02 -25.01 -18.23
CA TYR A 6 -17.31 -25.59 -17.09
C TYR A 6 -15.80 -25.41 -17.18
N PHE A 7 -15.22 -25.54 -18.38
CA PHE A 7 -13.81 -25.25 -18.59
C PHE A 7 -13.46 -23.78 -18.33
N ALA A 8 -14.27 -22.85 -18.83
CA ALA A 8 -14.07 -21.42 -18.58
C ALA A 8 -14.17 -21.10 -17.08
N LEU A 9 -15.17 -21.63 -16.37
CA LEU A 9 -15.31 -21.46 -14.92
C LEU A 9 -14.13 -22.04 -14.15
N ALA A 10 -13.65 -23.23 -14.54
CA ALA A 10 -12.48 -23.84 -13.92
C ALA A 10 -11.21 -23.01 -14.12
N MET A 11 -11.01 -22.44 -15.30
CA MET A 11 -9.89 -21.54 -15.57
C MET A 11 -9.95 -20.26 -14.74
N VAL A 12 -11.13 -19.62 -14.66
CA VAL A 12 -11.32 -18.42 -13.83
C VAL A 12 -11.07 -18.75 -12.36
N GLY A 13 -11.60 -19.88 -11.87
CA GLY A 13 -11.35 -20.34 -10.51
C GLY A 13 -9.87 -20.57 -10.22
N ALA A 14 -9.15 -21.23 -11.14
CA ALA A 14 -7.71 -21.44 -11.02
C ALA A 14 -6.92 -20.13 -11.00
N LEU A 15 -7.31 -19.15 -11.83
CA LEU A 15 -6.69 -17.82 -11.84
C LEU A 15 -6.91 -17.08 -10.51
N VAL A 16 -8.13 -17.10 -9.97
CA VAL A 16 -8.43 -16.46 -8.68
C VAL A 16 -7.62 -17.10 -7.55
N LEU A 17 -7.54 -18.43 -7.51
CA LEU A 17 -6.73 -19.14 -6.52
C LEU A 17 -5.24 -18.82 -6.67
N TRP A 18 -4.74 -18.72 -7.89
CA TRP A 18 -3.35 -18.34 -8.16
C TRP A 18 -3.05 -16.91 -7.72
N VAL A 19 -3.93 -15.94 -8.02
CA VAL A 19 -3.80 -14.55 -7.54
C VAL A 19 -3.83 -14.51 -6.02
N GLY A 20 -4.80 -15.17 -5.39
CA GLY A 20 -4.92 -15.23 -3.94
C GLY A 20 -3.68 -15.84 -3.27
N HIS A 21 -3.12 -16.89 -3.85
CA HIS A 21 -1.87 -17.47 -3.37
C HIS A 21 -0.69 -16.50 -3.45
N ASN A 22 -0.53 -15.79 -4.58
CA ASN A 22 0.54 -14.79 -4.73
C ASN A 22 0.38 -13.63 -3.73
N ILE A 23 -0.85 -13.18 -3.46
CA ILE A 23 -1.12 -12.17 -2.43
C ILE A 23 -0.70 -12.68 -1.04
N GLN A 24 -1.05 -13.92 -0.69
CA GLN A 24 -0.64 -14.50 0.60
C GLN A 24 0.89 -14.57 0.75
N VAL A 25 1.59 -14.96 -0.32
CA VAL A 25 3.07 -14.95 -0.35
C VAL A 25 3.64 -13.55 -0.09
N LEU A 26 2.98 -12.47 -0.55
CA LEU A 26 3.39 -11.10 -0.28
C LEU A 26 3.13 -10.67 1.17
N ILE A 27 2.02 -11.12 1.76
CA ILE A 27 1.65 -10.79 3.15
C ILE A 27 2.58 -11.50 4.14
N ASP A 28 2.89 -12.77 3.89
CA ASP A 28 3.72 -13.60 4.77
C ASP A 28 5.22 -13.32 4.61
N ARG A 29 5.60 -12.47 3.66
CA ARG A 29 7.00 -12.16 3.37
C ARG A 29 7.68 -11.56 4.62
N PRO A 30 8.92 -11.99 4.95
CA PRO A 30 9.68 -11.37 6.01
C PRO A 30 10.07 -9.94 5.63
N GLY A 31 10.12 -9.06 6.64
CA GLY A 31 10.66 -7.72 6.45
C GLY A 31 12.17 -7.75 6.25
N GLU A 32 12.64 -6.94 5.30
CA GLU A 32 14.04 -6.81 4.90
C GLU A 32 14.80 -5.88 5.85
N VAL A 33 14.24 -4.70 6.10
CA VAL A 33 14.78 -3.71 7.05
C VAL A 33 13.86 -3.64 8.26
N ARG A 34 14.45 -3.61 9.45
CA ARG A 34 13.73 -3.64 10.72
C ARG A 34 14.26 -2.57 11.65
N VAL A 35 13.35 -1.79 12.22
CA VAL A 35 13.66 -0.77 13.22
C VAL A 35 12.75 -0.98 14.42
N VAL A 36 13.34 -0.95 15.61
CA VAL A 36 12.61 -1.05 16.87
C VAL A 36 12.49 0.36 17.41
N SER A 37 11.27 0.78 17.73
CA SER A 37 11.01 2.12 18.26
C SER A 37 11.72 2.36 19.60
N GLU A 38 11.89 3.61 20.00
CA GLU A 38 12.60 4.00 21.22
C GLU A 38 12.08 3.31 22.49
N SER A 39 10.75 3.16 22.62
CA SER A 39 10.14 2.47 23.76
C SER A 39 10.33 0.94 23.73
N GLY A 40 10.77 0.39 22.60
CA GLY A 40 10.85 -1.05 22.35
C GLY A 40 9.50 -1.73 22.08
N ARG A 41 8.39 -0.98 22.17
CA ARG A 41 7.03 -1.50 22.00
C ARG A 41 6.72 -1.83 20.55
N TYR A 42 7.17 -1.03 19.61
CA TYR A 42 6.86 -1.20 18.19
C TYR A 42 8.06 -1.72 17.42
N LEU A 43 7.81 -2.68 16.54
CA LEU A 43 8.75 -3.12 15.52
C LEU A 43 8.20 -2.70 14.16
N MET A 44 8.96 -1.89 13.44
CA MET A 44 8.66 -1.41 12.10
C MET A 44 9.50 -2.20 11.10
N GLU A 45 8.82 -2.86 10.17
CA GLU A 45 9.48 -3.65 9.13
C GLU A 45 9.10 -3.16 7.74
N ASN A 46 10.10 -2.87 6.91
CA ASN A 46 9.89 -2.67 5.48
C ASN A 46 9.75 -4.02 4.79
N VAL A 47 8.63 -4.27 4.10
CA VAL A 47 8.37 -5.51 3.38
C VAL A 47 8.30 -5.23 1.88
N PRO A 48 9.35 -5.61 1.10
CA PRO A 48 9.36 -5.41 -0.35
C PRO A 48 8.26 -6.23 -1.03
N VAL A 49 7.60 -5.64 -2.01
CA VAL A 49 6.51 -6.25 -2.78
C VAL A 49 6.96 -6.37 -4.23
N GLY A 50 7.02 -7.61 -4.70
CA GLY A 50 7.50 -7.93 -6.03
C GLY A 50 7.16 -9.37 -6.41
N GLY A 51 7.14 -9.67 -7.70
CA GLY A 51 6.82 -10.98 -8.24
C GLY A 51 5.84 -10.89 -9.39
N TRP A 52 5.11 -11.96 -9.67
CA TRP A 52 4.22 -12.02 -10.85
C TRP A 52 3.08 -11.00 -10.84
N LEU A 53 2.62 -10.56 -9.66
CA LEU A 53 1.59 -9.54 -9.54
C LEU A 53 2.14 -8.11 -9.63
N VAL A 54 3.44 -7.93 -9.38
CA VAL A 54 4.15 -6.65 -9.40
C VAL A 54 5.53 -6.85 -10.04
N PRO A 55 5.60 -7.09 -11.36
CA PRO A 55 6.85 -7.45 -12.01
C PRO A 55 7.76 -6.25 -12.31
N PHE A 56 7.23 -5.01 -12.29
CA PHE A 56 7.93 -3.83 -12.81
C PHE A 56 8.12 -2.70 -11.80
N ASP A 57 7.52 -2.79 -10.61
CA ASP A 57 7.58 -1.70 -9.64
C ASP A 57 8.49 -2.02 -8.45
N ASP A 58 9.08 -0.96 -7.93
CA ASP A 58 9.88 -0.94 -6.71
C ASP A 58 8.97 -0.54 -5.53
N LEU A 59 8.06 -1.45 -5.15
CA LEU A 59 7.04 -1.20 -4.12
C LEU A 59 7.35 -1.93 -2.81
N ALA A 60 6.91 -1.34 -1.70
CA ALA A 60 6.86 -1.99 -0.40
C ALA A 60 5.68 -1.51 0.41
N TYR A 61 5.41 -2.19 1.52
CA TYR A 61 4.58 -1.65 2.60
C TYR A 61 5.36 -1.71 3.91
N LEU A 62 4.97 -0.86 4.85
CA LEU A 62 5.51 -0.87 6.20
C LEU A 62 4.58 -1.68 7.08
N ARG A 63 5.19 -2.57 7.88
CA ARG A 63 4.51 -3.41 8.84
C ARG A 63 4.89 -2.97 10.24
N PHE A 64 3.94 -2.38 10.96
CA PHE A 64 4.09 -2.08 12.39
C PHE A 64 3.59 -3.27 13.21
N ILE A 65 4.39 -3.72 14.15
CA ILE A 65 4.07 -4.82 15.05
C ILE A 65 4.10 -4.28 16.48
N ASP A 66 2.94 -4.16 17.13
CA ASP A 66 2.84 -3.80 18.55
C ASP A 66 3.15 -5.02 19.41
N ARG A 67 4.36 -5.07 19.96
CA ARG A 67 4.86 -6.19 20.76
C ARG A 67 4.19 -6.30 22.12
N SER A 68 3.52 -5.25 22.59
CA SER A 68 2.82 -5.25 23.88
C SER A 68 1.37 -5.74 23.77
N ASN A 69 0.69 -5.42 22.67
CA ASN A 69 -0.73 -5.76 22.47
C ASN A 69 -0.89 -7.01 21.60
N GLN A 70 -0.59 -8.18 22.16
CA GLN A 70 -0.76 -9.49 21.49
C GLN A 70 -0.08 -9.61 20.10
N LYS A 71 0.93 -8.77 19.80
CA LYS A 71 1.56 -8.69 18.47
C LYS A 71 0.60 -8.25 17.37
N GLN A 72 -0.27 -7.27 17.66
CA GLN A 72 -1.12 -6.65 16.63
C GLN A 72 -0.28 -6.10 15.48
N VAL A 73 -0.73 -6.35 14.25
CA VAL A 73 0.00 -6.00 13.02
C VAL A 73 -0.79 -4.99 12.19
N TYR A 74 -0.20 -3.82 11.98
CA TYR A 74 -0.70 -2.77 11.10
C TYR A 74 0.13 -2.72 9.82
N ARG A 75 -0.53 -2.68 8.68
CA ARG A 75 0.09 -2.64 7.35
C ARG A 75 -0.37 -1.39 6.64
N THR A 76 0.59 -0.59 6.19
CA THR A 76 0.33 0.56 5.34
C THR A 76 -0.17 0.11 3.97
N PRO A 77 -0.80 0.99 3.19
CA PRO A 77 -0.80 0.84 1.75
C PRO A 77 0.62 0.88 1.18
N LEU A 78 0.75 0.44 -0.07
CA LEU A 78 2.00 0.37 -0.80
C LEU A 78 2.57 1.76 -1.07
N PHE A 79 3.89 1.86 -1.06
CA PHE A 79 4.68 3.03 -1.43
C PHE A 79 5.93 2.60 -2.20
N SER A 80 6.61 3.55 -2.85
CA SER A 80 7.86 3.25 -3.55
C SER A 80 9.03 3.05 -2.58
N GLN A 81 9.76 1.94 -2.70
CA GLN A 81 10.96 1.68 -1.88
C GLN A 81 12.05 2.73 -2.11
N SER A 82 12.17 3.28 -3.31
CA SER A 82 13.11 4.35 -3.63
C SER A 82 12.96 5.60 -2.73
N SER A 83 11.77 5.81 -2.15
CA SER A 83 11.47 6.94 -1.26
C SER A 83 11.54 6.56 0.23
N LEU A 84 11.93 5.32 0.55
CA LEU A 84 11.97 4.81 1.92
C LEU A 84 13.10 5.47 2.72
N ASP A 85 12.75 6.00 3.87
CA ASP A 85 13.69 6.44 4.89
C ASP A 85 13.25 5.92 6.26
N MET A 86 13.98 4.91 6.74
CA MET A 86 13.67 4.15 7.96
C MET A 86 14.11 4.87 9.25
N ARG A 87 14.51 6.14 9.20
CA ARG A 87 14.74 6.91 10.43
C ARG A 87 13.43 6.98 11.21
N ASP A 88 13.44 6.40 12.40
CA ASP A 88 12.27 6.30 13.24
C ASP A 88 12.10 7.52 14.14
N TYR A 89 10.88 7.65 14.63
CA TYR A 89 10.53 8.55 15.71
C TYR A 89 9.40 7.93 16.53
N GLU A 90 9.34 8.32 17.80
CA GLU A 90 8.25 7.94 18.69
C GLU A 90 7.94 9.09 19.65
N ASP A 91 6.67 9.46 19.76
CA ASP A 91 6.18 10.43 20.76
C ASP A 91 4.95 9.88 21.49
N ASP A 92 4.31 10.67 22.36
CA ASP A 92 3.15 10.21 23.13
C ASP A 92 1.94 9.83 22.25
N GLY A 93 1.80 10.44 21.07
CA GLY A 93 0.65 10.28 20.18
C GLY A 93 0.87 9.29 19.04
N SER A 94 2.11 9.10 18.61
CA SER A 94 2.43 8.44 17.34
C SER A 94 3.78 7.70 17.38
N VAL A 95 3.95 6.79 16.43
CA VAL A 95 5.20 6.09 16.16
C VAL A 95 5.33 5.90 14.66
N GLY A 96 6.52 6.07 14.12
CA GLY A 96 6.65 6.09 12.67
C GLY A 96 8.08 6.08 12.17
N ILE A 97 8.16 6.19 10.86
CA ILE A 97 9.38 6.55 10.13
C ILE A 97 9.11 7.83 9.35
N VAL A 98 10.12 8.37 8.67
CA VAL A 98 9.93 9.54 7.82
C VAL A 98 8.78 9.29 6.83
N TRP A 99 7.84 10.25 6.79
CA TRP A 99 6.62 10.25 5.94
C TRP A 99 5.51 9.25 6.31
N ILE A 100 5.70 8.37 7.28
CA ILE A 100 4.69 7.37 7.65
C ILE A 100 4.52 7.32 9.16
N SER A 101 3.31 7.62 9.62
CA SER A 101 2.96 7.76 11.04
C SER A 101 1.86 6.78 11.40
N LEU A 102 2.01 6.02 12.48
CA LEU A 102 0.93 5.26 13.12
C LEU A 102 0.46 6.01 14.36
N PHE A 103 -0.79 6.43 14.38
CA PHE A 103 -1.38 7.08 15.55
C PHE A 103 -1.80 6.04 16.58
N LYS A 104 -1.33 6.22 17.82
CA LYS A 104 -1.49 5.24 18.90
C LYS A 104 -2.90 5.19 19.46
N ALA A 105 -3.65 6.29 19.34
CA ALA A 105 -4.96 6.47 19.98
C ALA A 105 -6.05 5.60 19.34
N ASP A 106 -6.03 5.50 18.01
CA ASP A 106 -7.07 4.88 17.18
C ASP A 106 -6.50 3.90 16.14
N GLY A 107 -5.17 3.81 16.02
CA GLY A 107 -4.51 2.83 15.16
C GLY A 107 -4.69 3.12 13.68
N HIS A 108 -4.81 4.38 13.27
CA HIS A 108 -4.79 4.78 11.87
C HIS A 108 -3.38 5.20 11.42
N ILE A 109 -3.17 5.17 10.11
CA ILE A 109 -1.89 5.51 9.48
C ILE A 109 -2.03 6.80 8.69
N GLU A 110 -1.06 7.69 8.82
CA GLU A 110 -0.91 8.83 7.90
C GLU A 110 0.29 8.60 6.99
N ILE A 111 0.10 8.92 5.71
CA ILE A 111 1.15 8.89 4.69
C ILE A 111 1.33 10.27 4.09
N ALA A 112 2.53 10.81 4.28
CA ALA A 112 2.99 12.07 3.72
C ALA A 112 4.09 11.88 2.66
N MET A 113 4.15 10.69 2.04
CA MET A 113 5.20 10.32 1.09
C MET A 113 5.07 11.16 -0.20
N PRO A 114 6.13 11.87 -0.66
CA PRO A 114 6.07 12.64 -1.89
C PRO A 114 5.71 11.79 -3.11
N ASN A 115 4.82 12.30 -3.96
CA ASN A 115 4.34 11.60 -5.17
C ASN A 115 3.79 10.19 -4.89
N TRP A 116 3.18 9.99 -3.72
CA TRP A 116 2.51 8.73 -3.43
C TRP A 116 1.34 8.50 -4.40
N GLU A 117 1.29 7.31 -4.99
CA GLU A 117 0.22 6.88 -5.87
C GLU A 117 -0.46 5.64 -5.28
N PRO A 118 -1.80 5.57 -5.29
CA PRO A 118 -2.50 4.38 -4.84
C PRO A 118 -2.25 3.22 -5.81
N HIS A 119 -2.14 2.02 -5.25
CA HIS A 119 -1.91 0.81 -6.02
C HIS A 119 -3.03 -0.19 -5.75
N TRP A 120 -3.48 -0.93 -6.77
CA TRP A 120 -4.63 -1.83 -6.67
C TRP A 120 -4.47 -2.92 -5.59
N LEU A 121 -3.23 -3.35 -5.32
CA LEU A 121 -2.93 -4.32 -4.26
C LEU A 121 -3.19 -3.79 -2.85
N ASN A 122 -3.35 -2.48 -2.66
CA ASN A 122 -3.68 -1.88 -1.37
C ASN A 122 -4.96 -2.48 -0.78
N TYR A 123 -5.90 -2.90 -1.64
CA TYR A 123 -7.14 -3.58 -1.23
C TYR A 123 -6.90 -4.89 -0.46
N PHE A 124 -5.73 -5.52 -0.63
CA PHE A 124 -5.38 -6.79 0.01
C PHE A 124 -4.24 -6.66 1.03
N ILE A 125 -3.29 -5.77 0.77
CA ILE A 125 -2.08 -5.61 1.58
C ILE A 125 -2.34 -4.68 2.76
N SER A 126 -2.97 -3.53 2.51
CA SER A 126 -3.33 -2.60 3.58
C SER A 126 -4.44 -3.21 4.41
N ASN A 127 -4.28 -3.22 5.74
CA ASN A 127 -5.30 -3.68 6.67
C ASN A 127 -5.67 -2.63 7.70
N THR A 128 -5.10 -1.43 7.57
CA THR A 128 -5.20 -0.36 8.54
C THR A 128 -5.84 0.85 7.88
N PRO A 129 -6.82 1.51 8.51
CA PRO A 129 -7.34 2.79 8.01
C PRO A 129 -6.19 3.77 7.79
N TYR A 130 -6.22 4.49 6.68
CA TYR A 130 -5.16 5.45 6.38
C TYR A 130 -5.67 6.72 5.71
N ASP A 131 -4.96 7.78 6.05
CA ASP A 131 -5.08 9.09 5.46
C ASP A 131 -3.79 9.42 4.69
N VAL A 132 -3.96 10.21 3.64
CA VAL A 132 -2.87 10.73 2.83
C VAL A 132 -2.84 12.22 3.12
N ALA A 133 -1.68 12.76 3.45
CA ALA A 133 -1.55 14.19 3.76
C ALA A 133 -2.07 15.05 2.60
N ASP A 134 -2.73 16.17 2.92
CA ASP A 134 -3.56 16.93 1.97
C ASP A 134 -2.84 17.32 0.67
N GLU A 135 -1.54 17.68 0.75
CA GLU A 135 -0.75 18.04 -0.43
C GLU A 135 -0.57 16.87 -1.41
N GLN A 136 -0.67 15.64 -0.92
CA GLN A 136 -0.60 14.39 -1.68
C GLN A 136 -2.01 13.79 -1.91
N ALA A 137 -2.99 14.16 -1.09
CA ALA A 137 -4.38 13.69 -1.18
C ALA A 137 -5.09 14.20 -2.44
N ASP A 138 -4.67 15.34 -3.00
CA ASP A 138 -5.19 15.86 -4.28
C ASP A 138 -5.03 14.86 -5.44
N CYS A 139 -4.07 13.94 -5.34
CA CYS A 139 -3.82 12.87 -6.29
C CYS A 139 -4.61 11.58 -6.01
N ARG A 140 -5.24 11.49 -4.84
CA ARG A 140 -5.96 10.30 -4.40
C ARG A 140 -7.24 10.11 -5.22
N LYS A 141 -7.32 8.99 -5.94
CA LYS A 141 -8.54 8.59 -6.66
C LYS A 141 -9.47 7.79 -5.74
N PRO A 142 -10.80 7.81 -5.96
CA PRO A 142 -11.75 7.11 -5.12
C PRO A 142 -11.56 5.59 -5.18
N GLU A 143 -11.37 4.97 -4.02
CA GLU A 143 -11.17 3.53 -3.88
C GLU A 143 -12.51 2.78 -3.95
N ASN A 144 -12.91 2.35 -5.14
CA ASN A 144 -14.13 1.55 -5.36
C ASN A 144 -13.87 0.39 -6.33
N ALA A 145 -14.81 -0.54 -6.43
CA ALA A 145 -14.63 -1.77 -7.23
C ALA A 145 -14.40 -1.50 -8.73
N LEU A 146 -15.03 -0.48 -9.31
CA LEU A 146 -14.81 -0.09 -10.71
C LEU A 146 -13.40 0.48 -10.89
N ARG A 147 -12.97 1.32 -9.93
CA ARG A 147 -11.61 1.87 -9.92
C ARG A 147 -10.57 0.77 -9.77
N PHE A 148 -10.80 -0.21 -8.88
CA PHE A 148 -9.94 -1.38 -8.73
C PHE A 148 -9.76 -2.13 -10.05
N ILE A 149 -10.87 -2.44 -10.76
CA ILE A 149 -10.80 -3.14 -12.06
C ILE A 149 -10.02 -2.30 -13.06
N TRP A 150 -10.26 -1.00 -13.10
CA TRP A 150 -9.54 -0.07 -13.97
C TRP A 150 -8.04 -0.04 -13.66
N ASP A 151 -7.66 0.08 -12.39
CA ASP A 151 -6.27 0.14 -11.95
C ASP A 151 -5.51 -1.16 -12.29
N VAL A 152 -6.15 -2.31 -12.11
CA VAL A 152 -5.57 -3.60 -12.53
C VAL A 152 -5.36 -3.60 -14.05
N LEU A 153 -6.35 -3.18 -14.83
CA LEU A 153 -6.25 -3.17 -16.29
C LEU A 153 -5.19 -2.19 -16.80
N SER A 154 -5.17 -0.96 -16.30
CA SER A 154 -4.23 0.08 -16.69
C SER A 154 -2.80 -0.32 -16.34
N TYR A 155 -2.60 -0.90 -15.16
CA TYR A 155 -1.33 -1.47 -14.71
C TYR A 155 -0.78 -2.51 -15.70
N TRP A 156 -1.57 -3.53 -16.02
CA TRP A 156 -1.15 -4.60 -16.91
C TRP A 156 -0.97 -4.17 -18.37
N LEU A 157 -1.66 -3.11 -18.78
CA LEU A 157 -1.53 -2.51 -20.11
C LEU A 157 -0.43 -1.44 -20.19
N GLY A 158 0.27 -1.16 -19.07
CA GLY A 158 1.43 -0.27 -19.03
C GLY A 158 1.10 1.20 -19.25
N PHE A 159 -0.12 1.64 -18.93
CA PHE A 159 -0.45 3.06 -18.89
C PHE A 159 -0.96 3.44 -17.51
N SER A 160 -0.35 4.48 -16.94
CA SER A 160 -0.84 5.10 -15.71
C SER A 160 -1.75 6.27 -16.08
N ASP A 161 -2.91 6.37 -15.44
CA ASP A 161 -3.72 7.59 -15.44
C ASP A 161 -3.45 8.43 -14.17
N TYR A 162 -2.45 8.07 -13.36
CA TYR A 162 -1.94 8.83 -12.22
C TYR A 162 -1.03 9.99 -12.66
N TRP A 163 -1.44 10.78 -13.66
CA TRP A 163 -0.72 12.00 -14.02
C TRP A 163 -0.95 13.08 -12.97
N CYS A 164 -0.29 12.95 -11.83
CA CYS A 164 -0.06 14.06 -10.93
C CYS A 164 1.23 14.76 -11.33
N THR A 165 1.18 15.52 -12.42
CA THR A 165 2.27 16.45 -12.72
C THR A 165 2.20 17.64 -11.74
N PRO A 166 3.35 18.17 -11.25
CA PRO A 166 3.39 19.37 -10.40
C PRO A 166 2.63 20.57 -10.99
N THR A 167 2.46 20.59 -12.31
CA THR A 167 1.67 21.57 -13.07
C THR A 167 0.18 21.58 -12.71
N GLN A 168 -0.43 20.45 -12.34
CA GLN A 168 -1.85 20.43 -11.96
C GLN A 168 -2.09 21.17 -10.63
N GLN A 169 -1.18 21.01 -9.65
CA GLN A 169 -1.20 21.75 -8.38
C GLN A 169 -1.05 23.26 -8.58
N LEU A 170 -0.22 23.70 -9.53
CA LEU A 170 -0.08 25.13 -9.87
C LEU A 170 -1.31 25.69 -10.60
N ILE A 171 -1.98 24.88 -11.42
CA ILE A 171 -3.19 25.28 -12.14
C ILE A 171 -4.38 25.42 -11.18
N ASP A 172 -4.52 24.54 -10.20
CA ASP A 172 -5.64 24.61 -9.24
C ASP A 172 -5.39 25.62 -8.11
N ARG A 173 -4.14 25.87 -7.68
CA ARG A 173 -3.81 27.01 -6.80
C ARG A 173 -3.91 28.37 -7.50
N GLY A 174 -3.99 28.39 -8.83
CA GLY A 174 -4.09 29.59 -9.66
C GLY A 174 -5.52 29.97 -10.08
N LYS A 175 -6.55 29.21 -9.67
CA LYS A 175 -7.95 29.57 -9.92
C LYS A 175 -8.51 30.40 -8.75
N PRO A 176 -9.12 31.57 -9.02
CA PRO A 176 -9.80 32.36 -8.00
C PRO A 176 -11.04 31.67 -7.43
#